data_AF-A0A961G490-F1
#
_entry.id   AF-A0A961G490-F1
#
_cell.length_a   1.000
_cell.length_b   1.000
_cell.length_c   1.000
_cell.angle_alpha   90.00
_cell.angle_beta   90.00
_cell.angle_gamma   90.00
#
_symmetry.space_group_name_H-M   'P 1'
#
loop_
_entity.id
_entity.type
_entity.pdbx_description
1 polymer ?
#
loop_
_entity_poly.entity_id
_entity_poly.type
_entity_poly.pdbx_seq_one_letter_code
_entity_poly.pdbx_strand_id
1 'polypeptide(L)'
;MQALHATGRSSRGFSLTEMIITIAVIGIMSAIAVPAVHNIQLGTKRGVSENLTQELNNATKKYGYAVSELRFSPVAASAADELAILRTLQYRDPGNPTFGSPYMRDDWNPVSSSSEEDFRLIWQGTTWAFLEPGTAGTGLKIDFTGADVGTKFVFPPGFMPLQSR
;
A
#
# COMPACT_ATOMS: atom_id res chain seq x y z
N MET A 1 -57.74 47.03 -5.52
CA MET A 1 -56.44 47.12 -4.82
C MET A 1 -56.44 46.07 -3.71
N GLN A 2 -55.90 44.87 -3.96
CA GLN A 2 -55.71 43.81 -2.95
C GLN A 2 -54.23 43.79 -2.57
N ALA A 3 -53.92 44.05 -1.31
CA ALA A 3 -52.57 44.07 -0.80
C ALA A 3 -52.08 42.63 -0.51
N LEU A 4 -50.91 42.30 -1.08
CA LEU A 4 -50.15 41.08 -0.81
C LEU A 4 -49.80 41.01 0.69
N HIS A 5 -50.24 39.96 1.38
CA HIS A 5 -49.80 39.64 2.73
C HIS A 5 -48.46 38.89 2.64
N ALA A 6 -47.35 39.60 2.84
CA ALA A 6 -46.02 38.98 2.89
C ALA A 6 -45.89 38.19 4.20
N THR A 7 -45.92 36.85 4.11
CA THR A 7 -45.67 35.95 5.23
C THR A 7 -44.20 36.08 5.65
N GLY A 8 -43.96 36.72 6.80
CA GLY A 8 -42.63 36.81 7.40
C GLY A 8 -42.11 35.41 7.73
N ARG A 9 -41.02 34.98 7.07
CA ARG A 9 -40.25 33.81 7.48
C ARG A 9 -39.59 34.12 8.83
N SER A 10 -39.96 33.42 9.89
CA SER A 10 -39.24 33.51 11.16
C SER A 10 -37.84 32.94 10.99
N SER A 11 -36.83 33.80 10.95
CA SER A 11 -35.43 33.39 11.17
C SER A 11 -35.27 33.02 12.63
N ARG A 12 -35.32 31.73 12.96
CA ARG A 12 -34.99 31.24 14.30
C ARG A 12 -33.46 31.28 14.44
N GLY A 13 -32.94 32.17 15.28
CA GLY A 13 -31.53 32.21 15.65
C GLY A 13 -31.20 31.17 16.71
N PHE A 14 -30.00 30.61 16.68
CA PHE A 14 -29.49 29.69 17.69
C PHE A 14 -29.24 30.42 19.01
N SER A 15 -29.61 29.78 20.13
CA SER A 15 -29.29 30.32 21.46
C SER A 15 -27.80 30.21 21.75
N LEU A 16 -27.25 31.19 22.48
CA LEU A 16 -25.87 31.13 22.98
C LEU A 16 -25.64 29.87 23.82
N THR A 17 -26.66 29.41 24.56
CA THR A 17 -26.60 28.17 25.35
C THR A 17 -26.55 26.93 24.45
N GLU A 18 -27.30 26.89 23.35
CA GLU A 18 -27.22 25.77 22.38
C GLU A 18 -25.85 25.68 21.74
N MET A 19 -25.24 26.82 21.41
CA MET A 19 -23.86 26.87 20.91
C MET A 19 -22.85 26.36 21.94
N ILE A 20 -22.99 26.72 23.22
CA ILE A 20 -22.08 26.24 24.28
C ILE A 20 -22.24 24.73 24.49
N ILE A 21 -23.47 24.21 24.52
CA ILE A 21 -23.72 22.78 24.70
C ILE A 21 -23.15 22.00 23.51
N THR A 22 -23.35 22.47 22.29
CA THR A 22 -22.86 21.78 21.08
C THR A 22 -21.33 21.74 21.03
N ILE A 23 -20.62 22.84 21.30
CA ILE A 23 -19.15 22.82 21.35
C ILE A 23 -18.63 21.92 22.48
N ALA A 24 -19.31 21.87 23.63
CA ALA A 24 -18.93 21.00 24.73
C ALA A 24 -19.06 19.52 24.36
N VAL A 25 -20.19 19.13 23.74
CA VAL A 25 -20.41 17.75 23.28
C VAL A 25 -19.42 17.37 22.18
N ILE A 26 -19.16 18.25 21.20
CA ILE A 26 -18.17 18.01 20.15
C ILE A 26 -16.78 17.81 20.76
N GLY A 27 -16.38 18.64 21.72
CA GLY A 27 -15.08 18.50 22.41
C GLY A 27 -14.92 17.15 23.11
N ILE A 28 -15.96 16.70 23.84
CA ILE A 28 -15.97 15.40 24.51
C ILE A 28 -15.87 14.25 23.50
N MET A 29 -16.63 14.31 22.39
CA MET A 29 -16.58 13.28 21.35
C MET A 29 -15.22 13.23 20.65
N SER A 30 -14.65 14.38 20.29
CA SER A 30 -13.35 14.46 19.62
C SER A 30 -12.22 13.89 20.48
N ALA A 31 -12.24 14.13 21.80
CA ALA A 31 -11.25 13.59 22.73
C ALA A 31 -11.20 12.05 22.73
N ILE A 32 -12.35 11.39 22.59
CA ILE A 32 -12.44 9.92 22.56
C ILE A 32 -12.14 9.38 21.15
N ALA A 33 -12.58 10.09 20.11
CA ALA A 33 -12.49 9.61 18.72
C ALA A 33 -11.05 9.60 18.16
N VAL A 34 -10.24 10.62 18.45
CA VAL A 34 -8.89 10.77 17.87
C VAL A 34 -7.95 9.58 18.15
N PRO A 35 -7.74 9.12 19.40
CA PRO A 35 -6.85 7.98 19.65
C PRO A 35 -7.35 6.67 19.04
N ALA A 36 -8.67 6.47 18.95
CA ALA A 36 -9.26 5.28 18.34
C ALA A 36 -8.93 5.19 16.83
N VAL A 37 -9.05 6.31 16.10
CA VAL A 37 -8.75 6.35 14.66
C VAL A 37 -7.27 6.07 14.39
N HIS A 38 -6.36 6.59 15.21
CA HIS A 38 -4.93 6.35 15.05
C HIS A 38 -4.57 4.86 15.13
N ASN A 39 -5.10 4.14 16.12
CA ASN A 39 -4.86 2.71 16.29
C ASN A 39 -5.44 1.87 15.14
N ILE A 40 -6.59 2.26 14.61
CA ILE A 40 -7.22 1.59 13.46
C ILE A 40 -6.33 1.71 12.22
N GLN A 41 -5.80 2.92 11.93
CA GLN A 41 -4.95 3.13 10.76
C GLN A 41 -3.71 2.24 10.78
N LEU A 42 -3.03 2.09 11.93
CA LEU A 42 -1.88 1.20 12.06
C LEU A 42 -2.24 -0.26 11.80
N GLY A 43 -3.35 -0.74 12.37
CA GLY A 43 -3.86 -2.09 12.14
C GLY A 43 -4.22 -2.35 10.68
N THR A 44 -4.87 -1.40 10.01
CA THR A 44 -5.21 -1.50 8.58
C THR A 44 -3.95 -1.55 7.71
N LYS A 45 -2.96 -0.68 7.97
CA LYS A 45 -1.68 -0.69 7.24
C LYS A 45 -0.96 -2.02 7.37
N ARG A 46 -0.93 -2.60 8.57
CA ARG A 46 -0.39 -3.94 8.80
C ARG A 46 -1.13 -5.00 7.98
N GLY A 47 -2.46 -5.03 8.05
CA GLY A 47 -3.26 -6.01 7.30
C GLY A 47 -3.08 -5.91 5.78
N VAL A 48 -2.98 -4.70 5.23
CA VAL A 48 -2.67 -4.50 3.80
C VAL A 48 -1.27 -5.02 3.47
N SER A 49 -0.29 -4.78 4.35
CA SER A 49 1.09 -5.23 4.16
C SER A 49 1.22 -6.75 4.19
N GLU A 50 0.52 -7.42 5.10
CA GLU A 50 0.44 -8.88 5.18
C GLU A 50 -0.20 -9.47 3.92
N ASN A 51 -1.32 -8.88 3.45
CA ASN A 51 -1.97 -9.31 2.22
C ASN A 51 -1.05 -9.18 1.00
N LEU A 52 -0.33 -8.05 0.87
CA LEU A 52 0.63 -7.85 -0.20
C LEU A 52 1.80 -8.83 -0.13
N THR A 53 2.27 -9.15 1.08
CA THR A 53 3.29 -10.20 1.30
C THR A 53 2.80 -11.56 0.84
N GLN A 54 1.55 -11.91 1.15
CA GLN A 54 0.93 -13.15 0.69
C GLN A 54 0.75 -13.17 -0.83
N GLU A 55 0.38 -12.05 -1.44
CA GLU A 55 0.29 -11.90 -2.90
C GLU A 55 1.63 -12.15 -3.57
N LEU A 56 2.71 -11.52 -3.08
CA LEU A 56 4.07 -11.71 -3.58
C LEU A 56 4.57 -13.14 -3.39
N ASN A 57 4.28 -13.76 -2.25
CA ASN A 57 4.62 -15.16 -2.01
C ASN A 57 3.86 -16.11 -2.94
N ASN A 58 2.59 -15.82 -3.24
CA ASN A 58 1.81 -16.57 -4.21
C ASN A 58 2.33 -16.38 -5.64
N ALA A 59 2.72 -15.15 -6.01
CA ALA A 59 3.35 -14.85 -7.30
C ALA A 59 4.67 -15.61 -7.46
N THR A 60 5.51 -15.61 -6.43
CA THR A 60 6.79 -16.34 -6.37
C THR A 60 6.58 -17.85 -6.56
N LYS A 61 5.58 -18.44 -5.89
CA LYS A 61 5.22 -19.86 -6.07
C LYS A 61 4.75 -20.17 -7.49
N LYS A 62 3.88 -19.33 -8.07
CA LYS A 62 3.39 -19.50 -9.44
C LYS A 62 4.53 -19.45 -10.46
N TYR A 63 5.47 -18.51 -10.28
CA TYR A 63 6.69 -18.43 -11.08
C TYR A 63 7.53 -19.72 -10.93
N GLY A 64 7.68 -20.22 -9.70
CA GLY A 64 8.36 -21.48 -9.39
C GLY A 64 7.81 -22.70 -10.15
N TYR A 65 6.49 -22.81 -10.27
CA TYR A 65 5.85 -23.91 -11.00
C TYR A 65 5.93 -23.78 -12.52
N ALA A 66 5.98 -22.56 -13.05
CA ALA A 66 5.90 -22.31 -14.49
C ALA A 66 7.27 -22.14 -15.16
N VAL A 67 8.26 -21.64 -14.44
CA VAL A 67 9.58 -21.29 -14.99
C VAL A 67 10.70 -21.96 -14.18
N SER A 68 10.98 -21.44 -12.98
CA SER A 68 12.03 -21.92 -12.09
C SER A 68 11.85 -21.34 -10.70
N GLU A 69 12.33 -22.02 -9.67
CA GLU A 69 12.28 -21.48 -8.30
C GLU A 69 13.22 -20.27 -8.17
N LEU A 70 12.78 -19.21 -7.49
CA LEU A 70 13.63 -18.03 -7.24
C LEU A 70 14.42 -18.27 -5.94
N ARG A 71 15.74 -18.40 -6.06
CA ARG A 71 16.66 -18.64 -4.94
C ARG A 71 17.84 -17.68 -5.02
N PHE A 72 17.80 -16.61 -4.22
CA PHE A 72 18.84 -15.58 -4.23
C PHE A 72 19.19 -15.18 -2.82
N SER A 73 20.49 -15.07 -2.51
CA SER A 73 20.93 -14.61 -1.19
C SER A 73 20.42 -13.19 -0.92
N PRO A 74 19.70 -12.94 0.20
CA PRO A 74 19.26 -11.60 0.57
C PRO A 74 20.41 -10.60 0.69
N VAL A 75 20.17 -9.36 0.29
CA VAL A 75 21.14 -8.26 0.45
C VAL A 75 20.59 -7.20 1.38
N ALA A 76 20.78 -7.36 2.69
CA ALA A 76 20.21 -6.48 3.72
C ALA A 76 20.54 -4.98 3.60
N ALA A 77 21.62 -4.63 2.88
CA ALA A 77 22.06 -3.25 2.69
C ALA A 77 21.33 -2.52 1.54
N SER A 78 20.59 -3.24 0.70
CA SER A 78 19.95 -2.73 -0.52
C SER A 78 18.55 -3.30 -0.67
N ALA A 79 17.73 -2.71 -1.55
CA ALA A 79 16.48 -3.35 -2.01
C ALA A 79 16.58 -3.80 -3.49
N ALA A 80 17.80 -3.94 -4.00
CA ALA A 80 18.05 -4.18 -5.42
C ALA A 80 17.65 -5.61 -5.83
N ASP A 81 17.88 -6.58 -4.96
CA ASP A 81 17.43 -7.96 -5.11
C ASP A 81 15.90 -8.03 -5.06
N GLU A 82 15.24 -7.38 -4.09
CA GLU A 82 13.79 -7.31 -4.04
C GLU A 82 13.23 -6.69 -5.33
N LEU A 83 13.80 -5.58 -5.81
CA LEU A 83 13.33 -4.93 -7.02
C LEU A 83 13.52 -5.84 -8.24
N ALA A 84 14.67 -6.51 -8.37
CA ALA A 84 14.94 -7.41 -9.49
C ALA A 84 14.01 -8.64 -9.49
N ILE A 85 13.70 -9.18 -8.30
CA ILE A 85 12.72 -10.25 -8.12
C ILE A 85 11.32 -9.75 -8.47
N LEU A 86 10.91 -8.57 -7.99
CA LEU A 86 9.64 -7.97 -8.35
C LEU A 86 9.52 -7.79 -9.88
N ARG A 87 10.54 -7.21 -10.54
CA ARG A 87 10.56 -7.05 -11.99
C ARG A 87 10.44 -8.38 -12.72
N THR A 88 11.08 -9.43 -12.20
CA THR A 88 10.94 -10.79 -12.72
C THR A 88 9.49 -11.30 -12.65
N LEU A 89 8.81 -11.09 -11.52
CA LEU A 89 7.43 -11.51 -11.33
C LEU A 89 6.43 -10.68 -12.17
N GLN A 90 6.77 -9.42 -12.45
CA GLN A 90 5.97 -8.49 -13.27
C GLN A 90 6.18 -8.66 -14.78
N TYR A 91 7.24 -9.37 -15.19
CA TYR A 91 7.58 -9.47 -16.60
C TYR A 91 6.67 -10.44 -17.33
N ARG A 92 6.24 -10.03 -18.52
CA ARG A 92 5.59 -10.88 -19.51
C ARG A 92 6.28 -10.68 -20.85
N ASP A 93 6.87 -11.75 -21.37
CA ASP A 93 7.54 -11.73 -22.67
C ASP A 93 6.51 -11.40 -23.78
N PRO A 94 6.77 -10.38 -24.62
CA PRO A 94 5.84 -9.98 -25.67
C PRO A 94 5.78 -10.95 -26.85
N GLY A 95 6.84 -11.75 -27.09
CA GLY A 95 6.93 -12.69 -28.20
C GLY A 95 6.64 -14.14 -27.80
N ASN A 96 7.00 -14.54 -26.57
CA ASN A 96 6.79 -15.88 -26.05
C ASN A 96 6.37 -15.86 -24.57
N PRO A 97 5.13 -15.43 -24.25
CA PRO A 97 4.69 -15.30 -22.87
C PRO A 97 4.59 -16.67 -22.20
N THR A 98 5.25 -16.83 -21.04
CA THR A 98 5.03 -18.00 -20.19
C THR A 98 3.60 -18.04 -19.71
N PHE A 99 3.02 -19.24 -19.60
CA PHE A 99 1.68 -19.42 -19.07
C PHE A 99 1.52 -18.78 -17.68
N GLY A 100 0.44 -18.01 -17.51
CA GLY A 100 0.13 -17.31 -16.27
C GLY A 100 0.95 -16.05 -15.99
N SER A 101 1.89 -15.65 -16.86
CA SER A 101 2.62 -14.39 -16.71
C SER A 101 1.77 -13.15 -17.10
N PRO A 102 1.98 -11.98 -16.48
CA PRO A 102 2.84 -11.77 -15.32
C PRO A 102 2.22 -12.36 -14.04
N TYR A 103 3.07 -12.75 -13.09
CA TYR A 103 2.61 -13.38 -11.84
C TYR A 103 2.28 -12.36 -10.75
N MET A 104 2.76 -11.13 -10.91
CA MET A 104 2.47 -9.96 -10.08
C MET A 104 1.95 -8.82 -10.96
N ARG A 105 1.14 -7.92 -10.39
CA ARG A 105 0.65 -6.71 -11.09
C ARG A 105 1.81 -5.88 -11.65
N ASP A 106 1.69 -5.43 -12.90
CA ASP A 106 2.75 -4.75 -13.67
C ASP A 106 2.77 -3.22 -13.49
N ASP A 107 1.83 -2.70 -12.71
CA ASP A 107 1.61 -1.28 -12.47
C ASP A 107 2.01 -0.81 -11.06
N TRP A 108 2.63 -1.68 -10.26
CA TRP A 108 3.17 -1.34 -8.94
C TRP A 108 4.68 -1.12 -8.99
N ASN A 109 5.12 0.07 -8.60
CA ASN A 109 6.50 0.54 -8.67
C ASN A 109 6.95 1.08 -7.31
N PRO A 110 7.21 0.20 -6.34
CA PRO A 110 7.67 0.62 -5.02
C PRO A 110 9.07 1.23 -5.10
N VAL A 111 9.35 2.10 -4.15
CA VAL A 111 10.69 2.67 -3.92
C VAL A 111 11.41 1.90 -2.82
N SER A 112 12.74 1.89 -2.85
CA SER A 112 13.52 1.36 -1.73
C SER A 112 13.45 2.31 -0.53
N SER A 113 13.39 1.73 0.67
CA SER A 113 13.48 2.49 1.93
C SER A 113 14.29 1.70 2.94
N SER A 114 15.07 2.42 3.75
CA SER A 114 15.79 1.91 4.91
C SER A 114 15.22 2.44 6.23
N SER A 115 14.08 3.14 6.18
CA SER A 115 13.80 4.19 7.17
C SER A 115 13.23 3.77 8.53
N GLU A 116 13.18 2.53 8.99
CA GLU A 116 12.51 2.10 10.25
C GLU A 116 11.03 2.52 10.47
N GLU A 117 10.56 3.74 10.18
CA GLU A 117 9.15 4.18 10.26
C GLU A 117 8.26 3.60 9.15
N ASP A 118 8.88 3.19 8.04
CA ASP A 118 8.17 2.69 6.86
C ASP A 118 7.75 1.22 7.01
N PHE A 119 6.61 0.86 6.41
CA PHE A 119 6.23 -0.54 6.19
C PHE A 119 7.02 -1.06 4.98
N ARG A 120 7.78 -2.14 5.15
CA ARG A 120 8.71 -2.60 4.10
C ARG A 120 8.57 -4.09 3.82
N LEU A 121 8.87 -4.47 2.58
CA LEU A 121 8.92 -5.86 2.13
C LEU A 121 10.37 -6.21 1.82
N ILE A 122 10.81 -7.35 2.33
CA ILE A 122 12.18 -7.85 2.15
C ILE A 122 12.15 -9.25 1.56
N TRP A 123 13.19 -9.58 0.82
CA TRP A 123 13.44 -10.94 0.34
C TRP A 123 14.26 -11.72 1.37
N GLN A 124 13.87 -12.97 1.64
CA GLN A 124 14.54 -13.82 2.63
C GLN A 124 15.26 -15.04 2.04
N GLY A 125 15.43 -15.08 0.72
CA GLY A 125 16.13 -16.17 0.05
C GLY A 125 15.26 -16.90 -0.95
N THR A 126 14.05 -17.23 -0.51
CA THR A 126 13.04 -18.00 -1.26
C THR A 126 11.62 -17.45 -1.10
N THR A 127 11.43 -16.52 -0.16
CA THR A 127 10.12 -15.99 0.22
C THR A 127 10.25 -14.51 0.55
N TRP A 128 9.14 -13.81 0.43
CA TRP A 128 8.96 -12.45 0.92
C TRP A 128 8.54 -12.44 2.38
N ALA A 129 9.06 -11.47 3.12
CA ALA A 129 8.63 -11.16 4.47
C ALA A 129 8.31 -9.68 4.62
N PHE A 130 7.35 -9.41 5.49
CA PHE A 130 6.99 -8.07 5.91
C PHE A 130 7.87 -7.65 7.09
N LEU A 131 8.40 -6.44 7.00
CA LEU A 131 9.22 -5.81 8.02
C LEU A 131 8.42 -4.65 8.64
N GLU A 132 8.10 -4.82 9.93
CA GLU A 132 7.32 -3.85 10.69
C GLU A 132 8.09 -2.56 10.96
N PRO A 133 7.38 -1.43 11.11
CA PRO A 133 7.99 -0.21 11.61
C PRO A 133 8.72 -0.44 12.95
N GLY A 134 9.90 0.17 13.11
CA GLY A 134 10.81 -0.03 14.24
C GLY A 134 11.81 -1.18 14.07
N THR A 135 11.77 -1.88 12.93
CA THR A 135 12.76 -2.91 12.60
C THR A 135 13.82 -2.34 11.67
N ALA A 136 15.10 -2.62 11.92
CA ALA A 136 16.20 -2.24 11.05
C ALA A 136 16.22 -3.07 9.76
N GLY A 137 16.60 -2.45 8.64
CA GLY A 137 16.77 -3.12 7.35
C GLY A 137 16.21 -2.33 6.16
N THR A 138 16.77 -2.60 4.99
CA THR A 138 16.36 -2.00 3.71
C THR A 138 15.40 -2.94 2.98
N GLY A 139 14.37 -2.39 2.35
CA GLY A 139 13.40 -3.17 1.56
C GLY A 139 12.54 -2.28 0.66
N LEU A 140 11.54 -2.88 0.01
CA LEU A 140 10.56 -2.17 -0.80
C LEU A 140 9.53 -1.52 0.11
N LYS A 141 9.40 -0.19 0.04
CA LYS A 141 8.39 0.57 0.78
C LYS A 141 7.00 0.24 0.26
N ILE A 142 6.08 0.04 1.19
CA ILE A 142 4.64 -0.04 0.91
C ILE A 142 4.07 1.37 1.05
N ASP A 143 3.66 1.97 -0.07
CA ASP A 143 3.02 3.29 -0.05
C ASP A 143 1.49 3.17 0.07
N PHE A 144 0.94 3.68 1.17
CA PHE A 144 -0.51 3.66 1.41
C PHE A 144 -1.26 4.83 0.75
N THR A 145 -0.54 5.77 0.13
CA THR A 145 -1.15 6.87 -0.65
C THR A 145 -1.51 6.42 -2.07
N GLY A 146 -0.94 5.31 -2.53
CA GLY A 146 -1.09 4.80 -3.90
C GLY A 146 -0.23 5.52 -4.93
N ALA A 147 0.75 6.34 -4.51
CA ALA A 147 1.67 7.01 -5.42
C ALA A 147 2.56 6.04 -6.21
N ASP A 148 2.72 4.81 -5.72
CA ASP A 148 3.50 3.74 -6.34
C ASP A 148 2.68 2.85 -7.30
N VAL A 149 1.37 3.08 -7.46
CA VAL A 149 0.50 2.29 -8.35
C VAL A 149 -0.05 3.10 -9.53
N GLY A 150 -0.40 2.40 -10.61
CA GLY A 150 -1.16 2.96 -11.74
C GLY A 150 -0.31 3.33 -12.97
N THR A 151 1.00 3.17 -12.90
CA THR A 151 1.90 3.33 -14.06
C THR A 151 2.57 1.99 -14.36
N LYS A 152 2.41 1.47 -15.58
CA LYS A 152 3.06 0.22 -15.97
C LYS A 152 4.56 0.41 -16.05
N PHE A 153 5.33 -0.52 -15.49
CA PHE A 153 6.77 -0.51 -15.66
C PHE A 153 7.15 -0.81 -17.11
N VAL A 154 8.01 0.02 -17.70
CA VAL A 154 8.55 -0.19 -19.05
C VAL A 154 9.84 -0.98 -18.93
N PHE A 155 9.78 -2.24 -19.34
CA PHE A 155 10.96 -3.11 -19.34
C PHE A 155 11.96 -2.68 -20.43
N PRO A 156 13.27 -2.69 -20.13
CA PRO A 156 14.28 -2.40 -21.14
C PRO A 156 14.28 -3.48 -22.24
N PRO A 157 14.67 -3.13 -23.49
CA PRO A 157 14.82 -4.11 -24.56
C PRO A 157 15.78 -5.23 -24.13
N GLY A 158 15.39 -6.49 -24.37
CA GLY A 158 16.20 -7.66 -24.00
C GLY A 158 16.21 -7.95 -22.50
N PHE A 159 15.30 -7.39 -21.70
CA PHE A 159 15.12 -7.79 -20.31
C PHE A 159 14.96 -9.31 -20.20
N MET A 160 15.77 -9.91 -19.33
CA MET A 160 15.66 -11.33 -19.02
C MET A 160 15.24 -11.46 -17.55
N PRO A 161 14.14 -12.18 -17.25
CA PRO A 161 13.76 -12.46 -15.87
C PRO A 161 14.86 -13.24 -15.16
N LEU A 162 15.02 -13.00 -13.86
CA LEU A 162 15.93 -13.77 -13.04
C LEU A 162 15.56 -15.26 -13.08
N GLN A 163 16.54 -16.13 -13.26
CA GLN A 163 16.38 -17.58 -13.15
C GLN A 163 17.35 -18.08 -12.10
N SER A 164 16.92 -19.03 -11.25
CA SER A 164 17.87 -19.70 -10.35
C SER A 164 18.85 -20.50 -11.20
N ARG A 165 20.14 -20.35 -10.86
CA ARG A 165 21.17 -21.31 -11.26
C ARG A 165 21.13 -22.54 -10.36
#